data_AF-A0A1I3RAR9-F1
#
_entry.id   AF-A0A1I3RAR9-F1
#
_cell.length_a   1.000
_cell.length_b   1.000
_cell.length_c   1.000
_cell.angle_alpha   90.00
_cell.angle_beta   90.00
_cell.angle_gamma   90.00
#
_symmetry.space_group_name_H-M   'P 1'
#
loop_
_entity.id
_entity.type
_entity.pdbx_description
1 polymer ?
#
loop_
_entity_poly.entity_id
_entity_poly.type
_entity_poly.pdbx_seq_one_letter_code
_entity_poly.pdbx_strand_id
1 'polypeptide(L)'
;MNIVCLDSSLCTALSDLGHTVKDLRPGPGIVRLAPLLGDFVPDLLIQQEALGPRTLVIDLDVFSCPKVFWSIDTHLNSFWHQYYARLFDLFCTTQKHWQAWFRERGTARTLWLPWYGSQRALAPWDERRRGLGFVGRVTPERPVRGWFLDWLKELGPLEARVDLGFAPMLDFYDHSRIVPNESIFGEVNFRLLEAASCGCAVINPATPGLEELFIPDEEVAVYRDGAELAAWARRLLSEDLLARSMGLRARERVRREHLPKHRATALLAAAEDIGDRSAASGVEGRVAWWLTLYHLWEAGRLDMDANALAAGLSALPVTEEILAVLLRLRARLGRDEFMRLAVPVAEKGQYESSLEVNLAGGMGALLFEDVRLSRLFFLRHRRHCAPSAPDPGDTPLLICLAWARELQRFRRVFRPGFVFNPRKHLPASSLECLVQASEFDPQNTDVYREMARILARDSGWDGLRLKALSYLSLRERANWRLTLELGATNCRAFRVRQGLEELLAAREEALRQGQEDRFWRRLEAHDESGRIRDLLRPAIDPGTHAT
;
A
#
# COMPACT_ATOMS: atom_id res chain seq x y z
N MET A 1 -19.98 5.75 -28.57
CA MET A 1 -19.07 4.62 -28.33
C MET A 1 -19.82 3.46 -27.73
N ASN A 2 -19.51 2.25 -28.19
CA ASN A 2 -19.84 0.98 -27.58
C ASN A 2 -18.80 0.68 -26.50
N ILE A 3 -19.17 0.76 -25.23
CA ILE A 3 -18.23 0.59 -24.10
C ILE A 3 -18.54 -0.72 -23.38
N VAL A 4 -17.53 -1.56 -23.21
CA VAL A 4 -17.63 -2.75 -22.36
C VAL A 4 -17.03 -2.41 -21.00
N CYS A 5 -17.81 -2.64 -19.95
CA CYS A 5 -17.39 -2.44 -18.58
C CYS A 5 -17.33 -3.80 -17.87
N LEU A 6 -16.17 -4.16 -17.34
CA LEU A 6 -16.00 -5.32 -16.46
C LEU A 6 -15.91 -4.84 -15.02
N ASP A 7 -16.90 -5.26 -14.21
CA ASP A 7 -17.03 -4.93 -12.79
C ASP A 7 -16.96 -3.43 -12.48
N SER A 8 -17.24 -2.57 -13.46
CA SER A 8 -17.10 -1.12 -13.29
C SER A 8 -18.29 -0.53 -12.54
N SER A 9 -17.99 0.36 -11.62
CA SER A 9 -18.98 1.16 -10.92
C SER A 9 -19.34 2.45 -11.67
N LEU A 10 -18.77 2.68 -12.87
CA LEU A 10 -19.06 3.83 -13.74
C LEU A 10 -20.11 3.56 -14.83
N CYS A 11 -20.66 2.34 -14.94
CA CYS A 11 -21.59 1.96 -16.01
C CYS A 11 -22.74 2.96 -16.18
N THR A 12 -23.44 3.31 -15.10
CA THR A 12 -24.56 4.28 -15.15
C THR A 12 -24.09 5.65 -15.63
N ALA A 13 -22.96 6.15 -15.12
CA ALA A 13 -22.43 7.46 -15.49
C ALA A 13 -22.01 7.51 -16.97
N LEU A 14 -21.47 6.42 -17.51
CA LEU A 14 -21.12 6.31 -18.93
C LEU A 14 -22.37 6.27 -19.82
N SER A 15 -23.43 5.56 -19.41
CA SER A 15 -24.72 5.57 -20.10
C SER A 15 -25.38 6.95 -20.08
N ASP A 16 -25.34 7.65 -18.94
CA ASP A 16 -25.89 9.00 -18.78
C ASP A 16 -25.15 10.04 -19.66
N LEU A 17 -23.88 9.78 -20.00
CA LEU A 17 -23.11 10.55 -20.96
C LEU A 17 -23.42 10.21 -22.43
N GLY A 18 -24.37 9.30 -22.69
CA GLY A 18 -24.86 8.96 -24.03
C GLY A 18 -24.12 7.81 -24.71
N HIS A 19 -23.38 6.98 -23.96
CA HIS A 19 -22.70 5.80 -24.52
C HIS A 19 -23.53 4.53 -24.42
N THR A 20 -23.31 3.59 -25.35
CA THR A 20 -23.91 2.25 -25.29
C THR A 20 -23.02 1.36 -24.42
N VAL A 21 -23.44 1.07 -23.19
CA VAL A 21 -22.65 0.34 -22.21
C VAL A 21 -23.10 -1.11 -22.06
N LYS A 22 -22.16 -2.05 -22.15
CA LYS A 22 -22.36 -3.47 -21.80
C LYS A 22 -21.68 -3.75 -20.45
N ASP A 23 -22.47 -3.83 -19.38
CA ASP A 23 -22.02 -4.18 -18.02
C ASP A 23 -21.87 -5.70 -17.89
N LEU A 24 -20.64 -6.16 -17.67
CA LEU A 24 -20.29 -7.57 -17.49
C LEU A 24 -19.71 -7.80 -16.09
N ARG A 25 -20.25 -8.81 -15.40
CA ARG A 25 -19.84 -9.25 -14.06
C ARG A 25 -19.63 -10.76 -14.06
N PRO A 26 -18.60 -11.27 -14.73
CA PRO A 26 -18.42 -12.71 -14.95
C PRO A 26 -18.06 -13.49 -13.67
N GLY A 27 -17.86 -12.81 -12.55
CA GLY A 27 -17.39 -13.41 -11.30
C GLY A 27 -15.87 -13.63 -11.30
N PRO A 28 -15.33 -14.18 -10.21
CA PRO A 28 -13.90 -14.33 -10.04
C PRO A 28 -13.33 -15.50 -10.83
N GLY A 29 -12.04 -15.39 -11.15
CA GLY A 29 -11.28 -16.39 -11.89
C GLY A 29 -10.68 -15.84 -13.18
N ILE A 30 -10.16 -16.75 -13.99
CA ILE A 30 -9.67 -16.46 -15.33
C ILE A 30 -10.85 -16.55 -16.30
N VAL A 31 -11.17 -15.45 -16.95
CA VAL A 31 -12.34 -15.29 -17.81
C VAL A 31 -11.91 -15.04 -19.25
N ARG A 32 -12.62 -15.65 -20.20
CA ARG A 32 -12.57 -15.29 -21.62
C ARG A 32 -13.71 -14.34 -21.91
N LEU A 33 -13.39 -13.13 -22.35
CA LEU A 33 -14.33 -12.06 -22.58
C LEU A 33 -15.02 -12.18 -23.95
N ALA A 34 -14.31 -12.63 -24.99
CA ALA A 34 -14.86 -12.67 -26.35
C ALA A 34 -16.18 -13.47 -26.45
N PRO A 35 -16.32 -14.66 -25.84
CA PRO A 35 -17.59 -15.39 -25.84
C PRO A 35 -18.74 -14.67 -25.11
N LEU A 36 -18.44 -13.86 -24.09
CA LEU A 36 -19.45 -13.12 -23.33
C LEU A 36 -19.96 -11.89 -24.10
N LEU A 37 -19.17 -11.38 -25.04
CA LEU A 37 -19.54 -10.23 -25.85
C LEU A 37 -20.45 -10.60 -27.02
N GLY A 38 -20.30 -11.80 -27.59
CA GLY A 38 -21.03 -12.20 -28.80
C GLY A 38 -20.71 -11.24 -29.95
N ASP A 39 -21.74 -10.74 -30.62
CA ASP A 39 -21.60 -9.80 -31.75
C ASP A 39 -21.34 -8.34 -31.32
N PHE A 40 -21.22 -8.06 -30.01
CA PHE A 40 -20.95 -6.71 -29.53
C PHE A 40 -19.50 -6.31 -29.81
N VAL A 41 -19.30 -5.32 -30.68
CA VAL A 41 -17.98 -4.77 -31.01
C VAL A 41 -17.67 -3.55 -30.15
N PRO A 42 -16.70 -3.63 -29.20
CA PRO A 42 -16.36 -2.52 -28.33
C PRO A 42 -15.49 -1.47 -29.04
N ASP A 43 -15.79 -0.19 -28.80
CA ASP A 43 -14.90 0.94 -29.06
C ASP A 43 -13.96 1.20 -27.87
N LEU A 44 -14.31 0.73 -26.67
CA LEU A 44 -13.54 0.89 -25.44
C LEU A 44 -13.83 -0.26 -24.47
N LEU A 45 -12.77 -0.80 -23.87
CA LEU A 45 -12.83 -1.78 -22.79
C LEU A 45 -12.35 -1.15 -21.48
N ILE A 46 -13.21 -1.17 -20.45
CA ILE A 46 -12.87 -0.69 -19.11
C ILE A 46 -13.00 -1.86 -18.14
N GLN A 47 -11.88 -2.29 -17.57
CA GLN A 47 -11.89 -3.19 -16.42
C GLN A 47 -11.61 -2.40 -15.14
N GLN A 48 -12.50 -2.50 -14.17
CA GLN A 48 -12.25 -2.05 -12.81
C GLN A 48 -11.75 -3.22 -11.95
N GLU A 49 -10.80 -2.96 -11.05
CA GLU A 49 -10.39 -3.96 -10.07
C GLU A 49 -11.56 -4.38 -9.18
N ALA A 50 -11.83 -5.68 -9.10
CA ALA A 50 -12.79 -6.25 -8.17
C ALA A 50 -12.24 -6.25 -6.74
N LEU A 51 -12.97 -5.63 -5.81
CA LEU A 51 -12.68 -5.64 -4.37
C LEU A 51 -13.09 -6.99 -3.75
N GLY A 52 -12.28 -8.03 -3.98
CA GLY A 52 -12.59 -9.39 -3.53
C GLY A 52 -11.89 -10.46 -4.39
N PRO A 53 -12.42 -11.69 -4.50
CA PRO A 53 -11.93 -12.65 -5.48
C PRO A 53 -11.75 -12.01 -6.87
N ARG A 54 -10.57 -12.19 -7.48
CA ARG A 54 -10.12 -11.38 -8.63
C ARG A 54 -10.66 -11.93 -9.95
N THR A 55 -10.97 -11.05 -10.89
CA THR A 55 -11.32 -11.38 -12.27
C THR A 55 -10.17 -11.01 -13.19
N LEU A 56 -9.61 -11.99 -13.91
CA LEU A 56 -8.50 -11.82 -14.84
C LEU A 56 -8.98 -12.15 -16.25
N VAL A 57 -8.71 -11.28 -17.22
CA VAL A 57 -9.12 -11.49 -18.61
C VAL A 57 -7.94 -12.01 -19.42
N ILE A 58 -8.06 -13.22 -19.97
CA ILE A 58 -6.97 -13.89 -20.68
C ILE A 58 -6.87 -13.51 -22.16
N ASP A 59 -7.97 -13.11 -22.78
CA ASP A 59 -8.11 -12.88 -24.23
C ASP A 59 -8.22 -11.39 -24.59
N LEU A 60 -7.56 -10.51 -23.81
CA LEU A 60 -7.53 -9.06 -24.08
C LEU A 60 -6.91 -8.72 -25.43
N ASP A 61 -6.02 -9.57 -25.95
CA ASP A 61 -5.33 -9.40 -27.23
C ASP A 61 -6.23 -9.60 -28.46
N VAL A 62 -7.41 -10.23 -28.28
CA VAL A 62 -8.43 -10.37 -29.34
C VAL A 62 -9.07 -9.01 -29.69
N PHE A 63 -9.01 -8.03 -28.78
CA PHE A 63 -9.67 -6.74 -28.94
C PHE A 63 -8.72 -5.65 -29.44
N SER A 64 -9.03 -5.10 -30.62
CA SER A 64 -8.30 -3.99 -31.24
C SER A 64 -8.58 -2.63 -30.60
N CYS A 65 -9.65 -2.51 -29.81
CA CYS A 65 -10.03 -1.26 -29.17
C CYS A 65 -9.11 -0.89 -27.99
N PRO A 66 -9.12 0.38 -27.56
CA PRO A 66 -8.53 0.81 -26.31
C PRO A 66 -8.96 -0.02 -25.10
N LYS A 67 -7.99 -0.33 -24.23
CA LYS A 67 -8.17 -1.09 -23.00
C LYS A 67 -7.70 -0.27 -21.79
N VAL A 68 -8.57 -0.11 -20.79
CA VAL A 68 -8.31 0.64 -19.56
C VAL A 68 -8.42 -0.32 -18.37
N PHE A 69 -7.41 -0.32 -17.50
CA PHE A 69 -7.48 -0.98 -16.20
C PHE A 69 -7.52 0.05 -15.09
N TRP A 70 -8.62 0.12 -14.35
CA TRP A 70 -8.78 0.96 -13.17
C TRP A 70 -8.52 0.19 -11.89
N SER A 71 -7.29 0.32 -11.38
CA SER A 71 -6.88 -0.21 -10.10
C SER A 71 -7.37 0.66 -8.96
N ILE A 72 -8.03 0.00 -8.01
CA ILE A 72 -8.64 0.59 -6.83
C ILE A 72 -7.68 0.52 -5.64
N ASP A 73 -7.18 -0.67 -5.32
CA ASP A 73 -6.26 -0.90 -4.20
C ASP A 73 -4.84 -1.08 -4.72
N THR A 74 -4.35 -0.10 -5.49
CA THR A 74 -3.02 -0.16 -6.12
C THR A 74 -1.92 -0.39 -5.09
N HIS A 75 -2.00 0.29 -3.95
CA HIS A 75 -1.09 0.15 -2.81
C HIS A 75 -1.01 -1.28 -2.21
N LEU A 76 -2.06 -2.11 -2.40
CA LEU A 76 -2.11 -3.51 -1.90
C LEU A 76 -1.91 -4.57 -2.98
N ASN A 77 -1.77 -4.16 -4.24
CA ASN A 77 -1.78 -5.07 -5.38
C ASN A 77 -0.68 -4.76 -6.42
N SER A 78 0.15 -3.74 -6.20
CA SER A 78 1.19 -3.34 -7.16
C SER A 78 2.17 -4.46 -7.48
N PHE A 79 2.42 -5.38 -6.54
CA PHE A 79 3.27 -6.56 -6.76
C PHE A 79 2.85 -7.41 -7.97
N TRP A 80 1.57 -7.46 -8.34
CA TRP A 80 1.07 -8.19 -9.53
C TRP A 80 0.46 -7.27 -10.59
N HIS A 81 -0.13 -6.13 -10.19
CA HIS A 81 -0.65 -5.12 -11.13
C HIS A 81 0.43 -4.60 -12.07
N GLN A 82 1.69 -4.51 -11.65
CA GLN A 82 2.80 -4.07 -12.51
C GLN A 82 2.98 -4.91 -13.79
N TYR A 83 2.50 -6.16 -13.77
CA TYR A 83 2.50 -7.04 -14.94
C TYR A 83 1.14 -7.01 -15.64
N TYR A 84 0.04 -7.05 -14.88
CA TYR A 84 -1.30 -7.08 -15.46
C TYR A 84 -1.62 -5.78 -16.21
N ALA A 85 -1.20 -4.63 -15.67
CA ALA A 85 -1.37 -3.33 -16.29
C ALA A 85 -0.68 -3.21 -17.66
N ARG A 86 0.34 -4.03 -17.96
CA ARG A 86 0.99 -4.06 -19.29
C ARG A 86 0.02 -4.53 -20.37
N LEU A 87 -1.04 -5.27 -20.02
CA LEU A 87 -2.06 -5.73 -20.96
C LEU A 87 -3.09 -4.65 -21.34
N PHE A 88 -2.94 -3.44 -20.81
CA PHE A 88 -3.86 -2.32 -21.00
C PHE A 88 -3.13 -1.12 -21.60
N ASP A 89 -3.86 -0.32 -22.37
CA ASP A 89 -3.34 0.90 -22.97
C ASP A 89 -3.26 2.05 -21.95
N LEU A 90 -4.13 2.04 -20.93
CA LEU A 90 -4.18 3.02 -19.87
C LEU A 90 -4.37 2.35 -18.51
N PHE A 91 -3.47 2.66 -17.57
CA PHE A 91 -3.59 2.26 -16.18
C PHE A 91 -4.10 3.42 -15.32
N CYS A 92 -5.29 3.26 -14.74
CA CYS A 92 -5.84 4.22 -13.79
C CYS A 92 -5.57 3.73 -12.37
N THR A 93 -5.15 4.62 -11.47
CA THR A 93 -4.99 4.34 -10.03
C THR A 93 -5.75 5.36 -9.19
N THR A 94 -6.28 4.94 -8.05
CA THR A 94 -6.88 5.87 -7.08
C THR A 94 -5.83 6.60 -6.22
N GLN A 95 -4.57 6.18 -6.25
CA GLN A 95 -3.48 6.79 -5.48
C GLN A 95 -2.49 7.56 -6.37
N LYS A 96 -2.43 8.88 -6.22
CA LYS A 96 -1.67 9.80 -7.09
C LYS A 96 -0.20 9.42 -7.29
N HIS A 97 0.49 9.08 -6.21
CA HIS A 97 1.94 8.82 -6.23
C HIS A 97 2.32 7.51 -6.95
N TRP A 98 1.37 6.60 -7.20
CA TRP A 98 1.63 5.35 -7.90
C TRP A 98 1.81 5.50 -9.41
N GLN A 99 1.35 6.61 -10.01
CA GLN A 99 1.51 6.85 -11.44
C GLN A 99 2.98 6.79 -11.88
N ALA A 100 3.86 7.53 -11.19
CA ALA A 100 5.30 7.54 -11.51
C ALA A 100 5.91 6.14 -11.34
N TRP A 101 5.55 5.44 -10.26
CA TRP A 101 6.06 4.11 -9.97
C TRP A 101 5.75 3.09 -11.08
N PHE A 102 4.56 3.16 -11.68
CA PHE A 102 4.15 2.29 -12.81
C PHE A 102 4.79 2.71 -14.13
N ARG A 103 4.94 4.02 -14.40
CA ARG A 103 5.66 4.53 -15.59
C ARG A 103 7.12 4.06 -15.61
N GLU A 104 7.80 4.14 -14.47
CA GLU A 104 9.18 3.63 -14.31
C GLU A 104 9.30 2.11 -14.55
N ARG A 105 8.18 1.37 -14.55
CA ARG A 105 8.10 -0.09 -14.72
C ARG A 105 7.45 -0.52 -16.03
N GLY A 106 7.42 0.37 -17.01
CA GLY A 106 7.00 0.07 -18.38
C GLY A 106 5.52 0.26 -18.67
N THR A 107 4.73 0.80 -17.74
CA THR A 107 3.35 1.18 -18.05
C THR A 107 3.34 2.52 -18.78
N ALA A 108 3.09 2.51 -20.09
CA ALA A 108 3.26 3.68 -20.96
C ALA A 108 2.37 4.87 -20.56
N ARG A 109 1.09 4.62 -20.23
CA ARG A 109 0.13 5.66 -19.87
C ARG A 109 -0.50 5.36 -18.52
N THR A 110 -0.52 6.36 -17.65
CA THR A 110 -1.17 6.28 -16.35
C THR A 110 -2.02 7.51 -16.07
N LEU A 111 -3.15 7.31 -15.40
CA LEU A 111 -4.05 8.36 -14.93
C LEU A 111 -4.30 8.21 -13.42
N TRP A 112 -4.22 9.31 -12.67
CA TRP A 112 -4.78 9.33 -11.33
C TRP A 112 -6.29 9.58 -11.43
N LEU A 113 -7.04 8.53 -11.15
CA LEU A 113 -8.49 8.53 -11.14
C LEU A 113 -8.95 8.16 -9.72
N PRO A 114 -9.07 9.15 -8.82
CA PRO A 114 -9.45 8.91 -7.44
C PRO A 114 -10.87 8.37 -7.35
N TRP A 115 -11.24 7.86 -6.19
CA TRP A 115 -12.63 7.52 -5.89
C TRP A 115 -13.56 8.71 -6.12
N TYR A 116 -14.86 8.42 -6.06
CA TYR A 116 -15.92 9.41 -6.14
C TYR A 116 -16.87 9.27 -4.94
N GLY A 117 -17.60 10.34 -4.64
CA GLY A 117 -18.71 10.35 -3.72
C GLY A 117 -20.05 10.10 -4.42
N SER A 118 -21.14 10.34 -3.71
CA SER A 118 -22.50 10.12 -4.18
C SER A 118 -23.33 11.41 -4.12
N GLN A 119 -24.25 11.58 -5.07
CA GLN A 119 -25.28 12.62 -4.97
C GLN A 119 -26.27 12.20 -3.88
N ARG A 120 -26.32 12.95 -2.76
CA ARG A 120 -27.26 12.69 -1.66
C ARG A 120 -28.05 13.93 -1.24
N ALA A 121 -29.29 13.71 -0.80
CA ALA A 121 -30.04 14.73 -0.08
C ALA A 121 -29.33 15.05 1.24
N LEU A 122 -29.33 16.31 1.65
CA LEU A 122 -28.71 16.70 2.91
C LEU A 122 -29.71 16.44 4.05
N ALA A 123 -29.40 15.46 4.91
CA ALA A 123 -30.17 15.26 6.14
C ALA A 123 -30.03 16.48 7.08
N PRO A 124 -31.11 16.93 7.76
CA PRO A 124 -31.07 18.04 8.70
C PRO A 124 -29.99 17.86 9.77
N TRP A 125 -29.15 18.87 9.99
CA TRP A 125 -28.00 18.76 10.90
C TRP A 125 -28.40 18.44 12.33
N ASP A 126 -29.51 19.02 12.80
CA ASP A 126 -29.97 18.88 14.18
C ASP A 126 -30.50 17.48 14.50
N GLU A 127 -30.93 16.74 13.47
CA GLU A 127 -31.36 15.33 13.58
C GLU A 127 -30.18 14.34 13.56
N ARG A 128 -28.97 14.81 13.26
CA ARG A 128 -27.77 13.95 13.21
C ARG A 128 -27.24 13.67 14.60
N ARG A 129 -26.73 12.46 14.79
CA ARG A 129 -26.10 11.99 16.02
C ARG A 129 -24.91 12.85 16.37
N ARG A 130 -24.83 13.23 17.66
CA ARG A 130 -23.66 13.87 18.26
C ARG A 130 -22.58 12.81 18.51
N GLY A 131 -21.32 13.22 18.53
CA GLY A 131 -20.20 12.31 18.70
C GLY A 131 -19.52 11.93 17.38
N LEU A 132 -18.73 10.88 17.45
CA LEU A 132 -17.92 10.34 16.36
C LEU A 132 -18.63 9.13 15.74
N GLY A 133 -18.74 9.10 14.42
CA GLY A 133 -19.29 7.98 13.66
C GLY A 133 -18.18 7.25 12.89
N PHE A 134 -18.10 5.94 13.04
CA PHE A 134 -17.11 5.13 12.32
C PHE A 134 -17.77 3.91 11.66
N VAL A 135 -17.36 3.61 10.42
CA VAL A 135 -17.74 2.37 9.74
C VAL A 135 -16.51 1.75 9.11
N GLY A 136 -16.25 0.49 9.43
CA GLY A 136 -15.12 -0.23 8.86
C GLY A 136 -14.90 -1.59 9.52
N ARG A 137 -14.11 -2.42 8.86
CA ARG A 137 -13.73 -3.75 9.38
C ARG A 137 -12.55 -3.62 10.35
N VAL A 138 -12.60 -4.43 11.41
CA VAL A 138 -11.52 -4.59 12.39
C VAL A 138 -11.08 -6.04 12.32
N THR A 139 -9.81 -6.28 12.00
CA THR A 139 -9.28 -7.63 11.87
C THR A 139 -7.93 -7.75 12.59
N PRO A 140 -7.53 -8.95 13.04
CA PRO A 140 -6.24 -9.17 13.70
C PRO A 140 -5.03 -8.76 12.85
N GLU A 141 -5.16 -8.83 11.52
CA GLU A 141 -4.11 -8.48 10.56
C GLU A 141 -3.87 -6.96 10.47
N ARG A 142 -4.81 -6.15 10.99
CA ARG A 142 -4.72 -4.69 11.03
C ARG A 142 -4.87 -4.15 12.47
N PRO A 143 -3.88 -4.39 13.35
CA PRO A 143 -3.97 -3.99 14.75
C PRO A 143 -4.09 -2.46 14.94
N VAL A 144 -3.51 -1.66 14.04
CA VAL A 144 -3.59 -0.19 14.05
C VAL A 144 -5.04 0.30 14.02
N ARG A 145 -5.92 -0.37 13.29
CA ARG A 145 -7.35 -0.04 13.25
C ARG A 145 -8.04 -0.26 14.59
N GLY A 146 -7.64 -1.30 15.32
CA GLY A 146 -8.12 -1.53 16.69
C GLY A 146 -7.70 -0.38 17.62
N TRP A 147 -6.42 -0.04 17.60
CA TRP A 147 -5.87 1.07 18.41
C TRP A 147 -6.51 2.43 18.04
N PHE A 148 -6.79 2.67 16.76
CA PHE A 148 -7.52 3.84 16.31
C PHE A 148 -8.90 3.94 16.98
N LEU A 149 -9.69 2.85 16.96
CA LEU A 149 -11.01 2.84 17.58
C LEU A 149 -10.94 2.99 19.10
N ASP A 150 -9.98 2.35 19.75
CA ASP A 150 -9.79 2.49 21.18
C ASP A 150 -9.44 3.93 21.55
N TRP A 151 -8.58 4.58 20.76
CA TRP A 151 -8.27 6.00 20.94
C TRP A 151 -9.49 6.89 20.73
N LEU A 152 -10.30 6.66 19.69
CA LEU A 152 -11.53 7.43 19.47
C LEU A 152 -12.52 7.32 20.63
N LYS A 153 -12.66 6.14 21.26
CA LYS A 153 -13.53 5.96 22.45
C LYS A 153 -13.07 6.81 23.63
N GLU A 154 -11.77 7.02 23.77
CA GLU A 154 -11.21 7.87 24.84
C GLU A 154 -11.42 9.37 24.57
N LEU A 155 -11.61 9.76 23.30
CA LEU A 155 -11.78 11.16 22.91
C LEU A 155 -13.23 11.65 23.04
N GLY A 156 -14.22 10.75 23.01
CA GLY A 156 -15.63 11.11 23.18
C GLY A 156 -16.60 10.00 22.78
N PRO A 157 -17.92 10.30 22.77
CA PRO A 157 -18.93 9.34 22.35
C PRO A 157 -18.65 8.83 20.92
N LEU A 158 -18.45 7.52 20.79
CA LEU A 158 -18.17 6.85 19.53
C LEU A 158 -19.26 5.84 19.22
N GLU A 159 -19.79 5.92 18.01
CA GLU A 159 -20.62 4.86 17.44
C GLU A 159 -19.88 4.23 16.25
N ALA A 160 -19.50 2.97 16.42
CA ALA A 160 -18.86 2.18 15.39
C ALA A 160 -19.82 1.13 14.82
N ARG A 161 -19.75 0.89 13.51
CA ARG A 161 -20.40 -0.24 12.83
C ARG A 161 -19.38 -1.01 12.00
N VAL A 162 -19.48 -2.34 12.06
CA VAL A 162 -18.66 -3.26 11.28
C VAL A 162 -19.52 -3.90 10.19
N ASP A 163 -18.88 -4.27 9.09
CA ASP A 163 -19.49 -5.10 8.02
C ASP A 163 -20.80 -4.56 7.40
N LEU A 164 -20.98 -3.24 7.37
CA LEU A 164 -22.08 -2.64 6.62
C LEU A 164 -21.80 -2.65 5.11
N GLY A 165 -22.81 -3.06 4.34
CA GLY A 165 -22.86 -2.84 2.89
C GLY A 165 -22.94 -1.35 2.54
N PHE A 166 -22.75 -1.01 1.27
CA PHE A 166 -22.61 0.37 0.80
C PHE A 166 -23.82 1.27 1.15
N ALA A 167 -25.06 0.85 0.87
CA ALA A 167 -26.23 1.68 1.17
C ALA A 167 -26.46 1.90 2.68
N PRO A 168 -26.50 0.85 3.54
CA PRO A 168 -26.61 1.04 4.99
C PRO A 168 -25.49 1.89 5.59
N MET A 169 -24.30 1.83 5.00
CA MET A 169 -23.16 2.65 5.41
C MET A 169 -23.40 4.14 5.11
N LEU A 170 -23.91 4.48 3.92
CA LEU A 170 -24.25 5.87 3.60
C LEU A 170 -25.39 6.39 4.47
N ASP A 171 -26.40 5.54 4.75
CA ASP A 171 -27.49 5.91 5.65
C ASP A 171 -26.96 6.16 7.08
N PHE A 172 -25.99 5.37 7.53
CA PHE A 172 -25.27 5.66 8.77
C PHE A 172 -24.57 7.03 8.71
N TYR A 173 -23.90 7.38 7.62
CA TYR A 173 -23.24 8.69 7.51
C TYR A 173 -24.21 9.87 7.38
N ASP A 174 -25.36 9.73 6.74
CA ASP A 174 -26.39 10.78 6.69
C ASP A 174 -26.81 11.24 8.09
N HIS A 175 -26.79 10.33 9.06
CA HIS A 175 -27.11 10.60 10.46
C HIS A 175 -25.87 10.86 11.34
N SER A 176 -24.68 11.04 10.77
CA SER A 176 -23.44 11.32 11.51
C SER A 176 -22.98 12.77 11.32
N ARG A 177 -22.48 13.40 12.39
CA ARG A 177 -21.87 14.75 12.33
C ARG A 177 -20.38 14.70 11.99
N ILE A 178 -19.61 13.91 12.73
CA ILE A 178 -18.15 13.85 12.62
C ILE A 178 -17.74 12.42 12.29
N VAL A 179 -16.90 12.24 11.26
CA VAL A 179 -16.44 10.93 10.79
C VAL A 179 -14.91 10.92 10.73
N PRO A 180 -14.24 10.35 11.74
CA PRO A 180 -12.82 10.05 11.67
C PRO A 180 -12.57 8.95 10.65
N ASN A 181 -11.62 9.18 9.75
CA ASN A 181 -11.14 8.22 8.76
C ASN A 181 -9.74 7.72 9.15
N GLU A 182 -9.45 6.47 8.78
CA GLU A 182 -8.11 5.89 8.86
C GLU A 182 -7.89 4.97 7.67
N SER A 183 -6.66 4.97 7.16
CA SER A 183 -6.34 4.48 5.82
C SER A 183 -5.10 3.55 5.85
N ILE A 184 -5.07 2.54 4.99
CA ILE A 184 -3.97 1.59 4.84
C ILE A 184 -2.85 2.15 3.93
N PHE A 185 -1.65 2.38 4.48
CA PHE A 185 -0.52 2.95 3.73
C PHE A 185 -0.76 4.37 3.19
N GLY A 186 -1.56 5.19 3.89
CA GLY A 186 -1.71 6.61 3.58
C GLY A 186 -2.38 6.89 2.22
N GLU A 187 -3.31 6.04 1.82
CA GLU A 187 -4.13 6.14 0.62
C GLU A 187 -5.35 7.06 0.79
N VAL A 188 -5.78 7.66 -0.33
CA VAL A 188 -7.13 8.22 -0.46
C VAL A 188 -8.11 7.07 -0.64
N ASN A 189 -8.85 6.73 0.42
CA ASN A 189 -9.88 5.69 0.38
C ASN A 189 -11.29 6.27 0.12
N PHE A 190 -12.25 5.39 -0.15
CA PHE A 190 -13.64 5.75 -0.43
C PHE A 190 -14.33 6.46 0.75
N ARG A 191 -13.93 6.17 1.99
CA ARG A 191 -14.56 6.70 3.22
C ARG A 191 -14.53 8.22 3.29
N LEU A 192 -13.45 8.83 2.80
CA LEU A 192 -13.33 10.28 2.69
C LEU A 192 -14.49 10.88 1.87
N LEU A 193 -14.75 10.33 0.68
CA LEU A 193 -15.74 10.88 -0.24
C LEU A 193 -17.16 10.46 0.13
N GLU A 194 -17.35 9.26 0.66
CA GLU A 194 -18.64 8.77 1.16
C GLU A 194 -19.16 9.66 2.31
N ALA A 195 -18.33 9.91 3.33
CA ALA A 195 -18.71 10.76 4.46
C ALA A 195 -18.88 12.23 4.04
N ALA A 196 -17.99 12.75 3.18
CA ALA A 196 -18.13 14.09 2.62
C ALA A 196 -19.44 14.24 1.81
N SER A 197 -19.86 13.23 1.05
CA SER A 197 -21.13 13.24 0.30
C SER A 197 -22.35 13.44 1.20
N CYS A 198 -22.32 12.84 2.40
CA CYS A 198 -23.35 12.94 3.41
C CYS A 198 -23.30 14.28 4.17
N GLY A 199 -22.27 15.11 3.95
CA GLY A 199 -22.08 16.38 4.66
C GLY A 199 -21.53 16.24 6.07
N CYS A 200 -20.81 15.14 6.37
CA CYS A 200 -20.11 14.97 7.63
C CYS A 200 -18.83 15.82 7.67
N ALA A 201 -18.44 16.31 8.85
CA ALA A 201 -17.08 16.76 9.10
C ALA A 201 -16.14 15.56 9.11
N VAL A 202 -15.23 15.47 8.15
CA VAL A 202 -14.29 14.34 8.04
C VAL A 202 -12.96 14.72 8.69
N ILE A 203 -12.43 13.83 9.53
CA ILE A 203 -11.05 13.92 10.05
C ILE A 203 -10.22 12.85 9.32
N ASN A 204 -9.35 13.25 8.40
CA ASN A 204 -8.64 12.37 7.47
C ASN A 204 -7.14 12.36 7.75
N PRO A 205 -6.43 11.22 7.57
CA PRO A 205 -4.98 11.24 7.61
C PRO A 205 -4.42 12.15 6.51
N ALA A 206 -3.24 12.73 6.73
CA ALA A 206 -2.49 13.39 5.68
C ALA A 206 -2.09 12.36 4.61
N THR A 207 -2.59 12.49 3.39
CA THR A 207 -2.34 11.54 2.30
C THR A 207 -1.96 12.27 1.01
N PRO A 208 -1.03 11.71 0.19
CA PRO A 208 -0.62 12.36 -1.05
C PRO A 208 -1.79 12.57 -2.03
N GLY A 209 -1.99 13.81 -2.46
CA GLY A 209 -3.07 14.21 -3.37
C GLY A 209 -4.35 14.66 -2.66
N LEU A 210 -4.40 14.65 -1.32
CA LEU A 210 -5.56 15.17 -0.59
C LEU A 210 -5.82 16.64 -0.95
N GLU A 211 -4.77 17.44 -1.11
CA GLU A 211 -4.81 18.87 -1.43
C GLU A 211 -5.42 19.19 -2.81
N GLU A 212 -5.46 18.22 -3.72
CA GLU A 212 -6.14 18.35 -5.02
C GLU A 212 -7.61 17.95 -4.96
N LEU A 213 -8.02 17.20 -3.93
CA LEU A 213 -9.39 16.78 -3.71
C LEU A 213 -10.15 17.75 -2.81
N PHE A 214 -9.51 18.23 -1.75
CA PHE A 214 -10.10 19.11 -0.76
C PHE A 214 -9.09 20.15 -0.29
N ILE A 215 -9.60 21.26 0.25
CA ILE A 215 -8.78 22.24 0.97
C ILE A 215 -8.54 21.70 2.40
N PRO A 216 -7.29 21.34 2.76
CA PRO A 216 -6.97 20.85 4.10
C PRO A 216 -7.38 21.86 5.17
N ASP A 217 -7.88 21.34 6.30
CA ASP A 217 -8.29 22.06 7.51
C ASP A 217 -9.45 23.05 7.34
N GLU A 218 -9.94 23.26 6.11
CA GLU A 218 -11.14 24.03 5.79
C GLU A 218 -12.31 23.13 5.37
N GLU A 219 -12.07 22.18 4.47
CA GLU A 219 -13.08 21.23 3.99
C GLU A 219 -12.97 19.90 4.74
N VAL A 220 -11.75 19.47 5.02
CA VAL A 220 -11.43 18.20 5.69
C VAL A 220 -10.36 18.44 6.74
N ALA A 221 -10.59 18.04 7.98
CA ALA A 221 -9.60 18.15 9.05
C ALA A 221 -8.48 17.12 8.82
N VAL A 222 -7.22 17.54 8.85
CA VAL A 222 -6.09 16.66 8.53
C VAL A 222 -5.25 16.33 9.77
N TYR A 223 -4.85 15.05 9.90
CA TYR A 223 -3.95 14.61 10.97
C TYR A 223 -2.79 13.74 10.47
N ARG A 224 -1.65 13.80 11.14
CA ARG A 224 -0.47 12.96 10.90
C ARG A 224 -0.26 11.87 11.96
N ASP A 225 -0.79 12.10 13.16
CA ASP A 225 -0.69 11.21 14.31
C ASP A 225 -1.93 11.27 15.21
N GLY A 226 -1.93 10.45 16.27
CA GLY A 226 -3.02 10.39 17.22
C GLY A 226 -3.21 11.66 18.07
N ALA A 227 -2.19 12.49 18.25
CA ALA A 227 -2.31 13.76 18.99
C ALA A 227 -3.02 14.83 18.15
N GLU A 228 -2.68 14.95 16.85
CA GLU A 228 -3.41 15.80 15.91
C GLU A 228 -4.87 15.35 15.73
N LEU A 229 -5.09 14.04 15.60
CA LEU A 229 -6.44 13.45 15.57
C LEU A 229 -7.25 13.83 16.81
N ALA A 230 -6.63 13.77 17.99
CA ALA A 230 -7.27 14.15 19.25
C ALA A 230 -7.61 15.64 19.30
N ALA A 231 -6.72 16.51 18.82
CA ALA A 231 -6.97 17.94 18.74
C ALA A 231 -8.19 18.25 17.84
N TRP A 232 -8.25 17.64 16.65
CA TRP A 232 -9.38 17.81 15.74
C TRP A 232 -10.68 17.23 16.30
N ALA A 233 -10.65 16.02 16.84
CA ALA A 233 -11.84 15.39 17.40
C ALA A 233 -12.43 16.25 18.54
N ARG A 234 -11.60 16.71 19.48
CA ARG A 234 -12.07 17.58 20.58
C ARG A 234 -12.64 18.89 20.07
N ARG A 235 -11.95 19.55 19.14
CA ARG A 235 -12.40 20.82 18.57
C ARG A 235 -13.74 20.69 17.87
N LEU A 236 -13.91 19.68 17.02
CA LEU A 236 -15.16 19.46 16.28
C LEU A 236 -16.31 19.00 17.21
N LEU A 237 -16.01 18.26 18.28
CA LEU A 237 -16.99 17.90 19.30
C LEU A 237 -17.47 19.12 20.11
N SER A 238 -16.62 20.12 20.34
CA SER A 238 -16.98 21.34 21.07
C SER A 238 -17.57 22.45 20.18
N GLU A 239 -17.17 22.54 18.91
CA GLU A 239 -17.55 23.61 17.98
C GLU A 239 -18.52 23.10 16.89
N ASP A 240 -19.80 22.96 17.23
CA ASP A 240 -20.80 22.36 16.31
C ASP A 240 -20.94 23.13 14.98
N LEU A 241 -20.86 24.47 15.02
CA LEU A 241 -20.89 25.30 13.81
C LEU A 241 -19.70 25.04 12.89
N LEU A 242 -18.51 24.79 13.46
CA LEU A 242 -17.32 24.45 12.68
C LEU A 242 -17.52 23.09 11.99
N ALA A 243 -17.94 22.07 12.72
CA ALA A 243 -18.22 20.75 12.17
C ALA A 243 -19.24 20.81 11.03
N ARG A 244 -20.35 21.53 11.25
CA ARG A 244 -21.38 21.75 10.20
C ARG A 244 -20.79 22.45 8.98
N SER A 245 -20.03 23.51 9.20
CA SER A 245 -19.46 24.32 8.12
C SER A 245 -18.48 23.54 7.26
N MET A 246 -17.58 22.76 7.88
CA MET A 246 -16.63 21.88 7.18
C MET A 246 -17.36 20.82 6.35
N GLY A 247 -18.31 20.11 6.95
CA GLY A 247 -19.06 19.06 6.25
C GLY A 247 -19.87 19.58 5.05
N LEU A 248 -20.45 20.77 5.16
CA LEU A 248 -21.15 21.41 4.05
C LEU A 248 -20.20 21.79 2.89
N ARG A 249 -19.02 22.33 3.20
CA ARG A 249 -18.02 22.64 2.17
C ARG A 249 -17.51 21.39 1.48
N ALA A 250 -17.15 20.35 2.24
CA ALA A 250 -16.72 19.07 1.68
C ALA A 250 -17.79 18.43 0.77
N ARG A 251 -19.05 18.48 1.19
CA ARG A 251 -20.17 18.00 0.36
C ARG A 251 -20.30 18.76 -0.95
N GLU A 252 -20.20 20.09 -0.89
CA GLU A 252 -20.27 20.91 -2.09
C GLU A 252 -19.11 20.60 -3.05
N ARG A 253 -17.90 20.42 -2.51
CA ARG A 253 -16.74 20.00 -3.29
C ARG A 253 -16.99 18.67 -3.99
N VAL A 254 -17.54 17.67 -3.29
CA VAL A 254 -17.91 16.38 -3.90
C VAL A 254 -18.92 16.56 -5.03
N ARG A 255 -19.99 17.33 -4.81
CA ARG A 255 -21.03 17.56 -5.83
C ARG A 255 -20.48 18.22 -7.09
N ARG A 256 -19.55 19.17 -6.92
CA ARG A 256 -18.96 19.94 -8.02
C ARG A 256 -17.92 19.13 -8.81
N GLU A 257 -17.14 18.27 -8.14
CA GLU A 257 -15.90 17.73 -8.75
C GLU A 257 -15.67 16.23 -8.57
N HIS A 258 -16.44 15.54 -7.71
CA HIS A 258 -16.13 14.16 -7.31
C HIS A 258 -17.30 13.20 -7.38
N LEU A 259 -18.28 13.42 -8.26
CA LEU A 259 -19.32 12.44 -8.62
C LEU A 259 -18.83 11.44 -9.69
N PRO A 260 -19.50 10.29 -9.86
CA PRO A 260 -19.16 9.29 -10.88
C PRO A 260 -19.00 9.89 -12.28
N LYS A 261 -19.87 10.84 -12.66
CA LYS A 261 -19.81 11.53 -13.96
C LYS A 261 -18.47 12.22 -14.22
N HIS A 262 -17.83 12.78 -13.19
CA HIS A 262 -16.54 13.45 -13.34
C HIS A 262 -15.42 12.44 -13.58
N ARG A 263 -15.49 11.27 -12.95
CA ARG A 263 -14.53 10.18 -13.18
C ARG A 263 -14.71 9.55 -14.55
N ALA A 264 -15.97 9.31 -14.96
CA ALA A 264 -16.27 8.85 -16.31
C ALA A 264 -15.74 9.83 -17.36
N THR A 265 -16.02 11.13 -17.22
CA THR A 265 -15.53 12.17 -18.14
C THR A 265 -14.01 12.21 -18.22
N ALA A 266 -13.31 12.20 -17.08
CA ALA A 266 -11.85 12.20 -17.06
C ALA A 266 -11.24 10.93 -17.67
N LEU A 267 -11.84 9.77 -17.41
CA LEU A 267 -11.41 8.50 -18.00
C LEU A 267 -11.61 8.50 -19.52
N LEU A 268 -12.76 8.96 -20.00
CA LEU A 268 -13.07 9.03 -21.43
C LEU A 268 -12.10 9.97 -22.16
N ALA A 269 -11.86 11.16 -21.63
CA ALA A 269 -10.88 12.10 -22.19
C ALA A 269 -9.49 11.45 -22.29
N ALA A 270 -9.03 10.80 -21.22
CA ALA A 270 -7.75 10.10 -21.23
C ALA A 270 -7.73 8.88 -22.17
N ALA A 271 -8.88 8.24 -22.43
CA ALA A 271 -9.02 7.12 -23.34
C ALA A 271 -9.03 7.56 -24.83
N GLU A 272 -9.61 8.72 -25.12
CA GLU A 272 -9.60 9.36 -26.45
C GLU A 272 -8.18 9.85 -26.82
N ASP A 273 -7.41 10.34 -25.85
CA ASP A 273 -6.01 10.76 -26.03
C ASP A 273 -5.04 9.58 -26.24
N ILE A 274 -5.53 8.34 -26.16
CA ILE A 274 -4.71 7.19 -26.51
C ILE A 274 -4.56 7.18 -28.03
N GLY A 275 -3.42 7.70 -28.51
CA GLY A 275 -3.00 7.53 -29.91
C GLY A 275 -2.60 6.08 -30.19
N ASP A 276 -1.30 5.84 -30.37
CA ASP A 276 -0.76 4.50 -30.61
C ASP A 276 -1.07 3.55 -29.44
N ARG A 277 -1.52 2.33 -29.76
CA ARG A 277 -1.76 1.27 -28.77
C ARG A 277 -0.47 0.93 -28.04
N SER A 278 -0.54 0.85 -26.72
CA SER A 278 0.62 0.54 -25.87
C SER A 278 0.42 -0.72 -25.03
N ALA A 279 -0.76 -1.34 -25.08
CA ALA A 279 -0.99 -2.65 -24.47
C ALA A 279 -0.05 -3.70 -25.09
N ALA A 280 0.67 -4.42 -24.24
CA ALA A 280 1.52 -5.53 -24.62
C ALA A 280 0.68 -6.61 -25.32
N SER A 281 1.15 -7.07 -26.48
CA SER A 281 0.49 -8.08 -27.30
C SER A 281 1.48 -9.15 -27.76
N GLY A 282 0.99 -10.22 -28.37
CA GLY A 282 1.85 -11.30 -28.87
C GLY A 282 2.70 -11.93 -27.76
N VAL A 283 4.02 -11.96 -27.96
CA VAL A 283 4.97 -12.54 -26.98
C VAL A 283 4.97 -11.73 -25.67
N GLU A 284 5.03 -10.41 -25.75
CA GLU A 284 5.10 -9.53 -24.57
C GLU A 284 3.81 -9.62 -23.74
N GLY A 285 2.66 -9.69 -24.41
CA GLY A 285 1.37 -9.92 -23.76
C GLY A 285 1.34 -11.24 -23.01
N ARG A 286 1.84 -12.34 -23.62
CA ARG A 286 1.94 -13.63 -22.93
C ARG A 286 2.90 -13.60 -21.75
N VAL A 287 4.02 -12.89 -21.84
CA VAL A 287 4.96 -12.69 -20.73
C VAL A 287 4.27 -11.97 -19.57
N ALA A 288 3.64 -10.82 -19.84
CA ALA A 288 2.90 -10.07 -18.84
C ALA A 288 1.81 -10.91 -18.15
N TRP A 289 1.04 -11.68 -18.93
CA TRP A 289 0.02 -12.60 -18.42
C TRP A 289 0.58 -13.65 -17.46
N TRP A 290 1.62 -14.39 -17.87
CA TRP A 290 2.19 -15.45 -17.03
C TRP A 290 2.91 -14.90 -15.78
N LEU A 291 3.52 -13.72 -15.86
CA LEU A 291 4.07 -13.02 -14.69
C LEU A 291 2.97 -12.61 -13.72
N THR A 292 1.82 -12.12 -14.23
CA THR A 292 0.63 -11.88 -13.40
C THR A 292 0.18 -13.13 -12.66
N LEU A 293 0.02 -14.25 -13.36
CA LEU A 293 -0.40 -15.52 -12.74
C LEU A 293 0.62 -15.98 -11.70
N TYR A 294 1.92 -15.92 -12.01
CA TYR A 294 2.97 -16.31 -11.08
C TYR A 294 2.93 -15.50 -9.79
N HIS A 295 2.82 -14.18 -9.86
CA HIS A 295 2.84 -13.35 -8.66
C HIS A 295 1.57 -13.50 -7.82
N LEU A 296 0.40 -13.70 -8.45
CA LEU A 296 -0.82 -14.04 -7.73
C LEU A 296 -0.70 -15.41 -7.05
N TRP A 297 -0.13 -16.41 -7.73
CA TRP A 297 0.15 -17.72 -7.16
C TRP A 297 1.15 -17.66 -6.00
N GLU A 298 2.25 -16.91 -6.16
CA GLU A 298 3.27 -16.71 -5.10
C GLU A 298 2.65 -16.08 -3.86
N ALA A 299 1.69 -15.16 -4.03
CA ALA A 299 0.97 -14.53 -2.92
C ALA A 299 -0.17 -15.40 -2.34
N GLY A 300 -0.40 -16.61 -2.86
CA GLY A 300 -1.50 -17.49 -2.46
C GLY A 300 -2.88 -16.95 -2.84
N ARG A 301 -2.97 -16.11 -3.88
CA ARG A 301 -4.20 -15.47 -4.39
C ARG A 301 -4.72 -16.09 -5.68
N LEU A 302 -4.05 -17.11 -6.20
CA LEU A 302 -4.47 -17.92 -7.34
C LEU A 302 -4.20 -19.39 -7.03
N ASP A 303 -5.25 -20.21 -7.12
CA ASP A 303 -5.12 -21.66 -7.04
C ASP A 303 -4.78 -22.21 -8.43
N MET A 304 -3.52 -22.63 -8.59
CA MET A 304 -2.99 -23.16 -9.85
C MET A 304 -1.89 -24.17 -9.55
N ASP A 305 -1.86 -25.27 -10.32
CA ASP A 305 -0.78 -26.25 -10.22
C ASP A 305 0.57 -25.62 -10.60
N ALA A 306 1.56 -25.83 -9.73
CA ALA A 306 2.88 -25.23 -9.87
C ALA A 306 3.65 -25.77 -11.08
N ASN A 307 3.40 -27.03 -11.50
CA ASN A 307 4.02 -27.60 -12.69
C ASN A 307 3.40 -27.02 -13.96
N ALA A 308 2.08 -26.79 -13.98
CA ALA A 308 1.40 -26.11 -15.06
C ALA A 308 1.93 -24.66 -15.23
N LEU A 309 2.10 -23.95 -14.12
CA LEU A 309 2.70 -22.61 -14.12
C LEU A 309 4.16 -22.65 -14.63
N ALA A 310 4.95 -23.63 -14.21
CA ALA A 310 6.33 -23.79 -14.64
C ALA A 310 6.44 -24.14 -16.13
N ALA A 311 5.54 -24.99 -16.65
CA ALA A 311 5.47 -25.32 -18.06
C ALA A 311 5.09 -24.09 -18.90
N GLY A 312 4.09 -23.31 -18.47
CA GLY A 312 3.67 -22.08 -19.12
C GLY A 312 4.79 -21.05 -19.22
N LEU A 313 5.49 -20.80 -18.10
CA LEU A 313 6.64 -19.88 -18.06
C LEU A 313 7.83 -20.40 -18.90
N SER A 314 8.09 -21.71 -18.90
CA SER A 314 9.21 -22.31 -19.65
C SER A 314 8.98 -22.31 -21.17
N ALA A 315 7.74 -22.16 -21.62
CA ALA A 315 7.38 -22.04 -23.04
C ALA A 315 7.58 -20.62 -23.61
N LEU A 316 7.87 -19.64 -22.74
CA LEU A 316 8.13 -18.26 -23.16
C LEU A 316 9.62 -18.07 -23.51
N PRO A 317 9.95 -17.03 -24.30
CA PRO A 317 11.34 -16.62 -24.46
C PRO A 317 11.97 -16.34 -23.10
N VAL A 318 13.17 -16.87 -22.88
CA VAL A 318 13.88 -16.68 -21.62
C VAL A 318 14.39 -15.25 -21.57
N THR A 319 13.69 -14.39 -20.83
CA THR A 319 14.12 -13.04 -20.43
C THR A 319 14.66 -13.07 -18.99
N GLU A 320 15.23 -11.97 -18.51
CA GLU A 320 15.66 -11.89 -17.11
C GLU A 320 14.50 -12.02 -16.10
N GLU A 321 13.35 -11.40 -16.38
CA GLU A 321 12.15 -11.50 -15.54
C GLU A 321 11.66 -12.96 -15.48
N ILE A 322 11.56 -13.62 -16.65
CA ILE A 322 11.13 -15.02 -16.76
C ILE A 322 12.10 -15.95 -16.04
N LEU A 323 13.41 -15.76 -16.22
CA LEU A 323 14.40 -16.60 -15.55
C LEU A 323 14.38 -16.41 -14.02
N ALA A 324 14.21 -15.18 -13.54
CA ALA A 324 14.12 -14.89 -12.12
C ALA A 324 12.90 -15.57 -11.49
N VAL A 325 11.71 -15.46 -12.10
CA VAL A 325 10.51 -16.14 -11.58
C VAL A 325 10.61 -17.66 -11.70
N LEU A 326 11.24 -18.20 -12.74
CA LEU A 326 11.48 -19.64 -12.87
C LEU A 326 12.40 -20.16 -11.76
N LEU A 327 13.49 -19.45 -11.42
CA LEU A 327 14.34 -19.83 -10.28
C LEU A 327 13.54 -19.90 -8.97
N ARG A 328 12.68 -18.90 -8.74
CA ARG A 328 11.84 -18.84 -7.53
C ARG A 328 10.78 -19.94 -7.52
N LEU A 329 10.12 -20.19 -8.66
CA LEU A 329 9.11 -21.23 -8.81
C LEU A 329 9.72 -22.63 -8.65
N ARG A 330 10.88 -22.89 -9.26
CA ARG A 330 11.58 -24.18 -9.14
C ARG A 330 12.06 -24.43 -7.70
N ALA A 331 12.48 -23.39 -6.98
CA ALA A 331 12.74 -23.50 -5.54
C ALA A 331 11.51 -23.92 -4.72
N ARG A 332 10.30 -23.51 -5.12
CA ARG A 332 9.05 -23.99 -4.50
C ARG A 332 8.73 -25.45 -4.83
N LEU A 333 9.17 -25.94 -5.98
CA LEU A 333 8.98 -27.33 -6.43
C LEU A 333 10.00 -28.29 -5.79
N GLY A 334 11.16 -27.80 -5.37
CA GLY A 334 12.13 -28.56 -4.57
C GLY A 334 13.59 -28.31 -4.97
N ARG A 335 14.50 -28.89 -4.19
CA ARG A 335 15.96 -28.71 -4.35
C ARG A 335 16.45 -29.14 -5.73
N ASP A 336 16.05 -30.32 -6.20
CA ASP A 336 16.55 -30.86 -7.47
C ASP A 336 16.03 -30.08 -8.68
N GLU A 337 14.76 -29.67 -8.65
CA GLU A 337 14.16 -28.76 -9.63
C GLU A 337 14.91 -27.42 -9.69
N PHE A 338 15.21 -26.84 -8.54
CA PHE A 338 15.97 -25.60 -8.45
C PHE A 338 17.39 -25.75 -8.99
N MET A 339 18.14 -26.76 -8.53
CA MET A 339 19.55 -26.95 -8.90
C MET A 339 19.72 -27.24 -10.40
N ARG A 340 18.78 -27.97 -11.02
CA ARG A 340 18.75 -28.20 -12.47
C ARG A 340 18.72 -26.91 -13.29
N LEU A 341 18.15 -25.84 -12.75
CA LEU A 341 18.12 -24.52 -13.39
C LEU A 341 19.26 -23.61 -12.90
N ALA A 342 19.47 -23.54 -11.59
CA ALA A 342 20.39 -22.57 -10.97
C ALA A 342 21.86 -22.82 -11.32
N VAL A 343 22.30 -24.09 -11.39
CA VAL A 343 23.70 -24.43 -11.69
C VAL A 343 24.07 -24.01 -13.12
N PRO A 344 23.33 -24.41 -14.18
CA PRO A 344 23.62 -23.94 -15.53
C PRO A 344 23.56 -22.41 -15.69
N VAL A 345 22.64 -21.75 -14.98
CA VAL A 345 22.55 -20.28 -14.98
C VAL A 345 23.82 -19.64 -14.43
N ALA A 346 24.37 -20.19 -13.34
CA ALA A 346 25.61 -19.72 -12.74
C ALA A 346 26.83 -20.04 -13.59
N GLU A 347 26.96 -21.28 -14.10
CA GLU A 347 28.12 -21.72 -14.87
C GLU A 347 28.23 -21.04 -16.24
N LYS A 348 27.09 -20.82 -16.91
CA LYS A 348 27.07 -20.22 -18.24
C LYS A 348 26.99 -18.69 -18.21
N GLY A 349 27.01 -18.07 -17.04
CA GLY A 349 26.89 -16.62 -16.90
C GLY A 349 25.59 -16.06 -17.50
N GLN A 350 24.46 -16.75 -17.35
CA GLN A 350 23.20 -16.26 -17.90
C GLN A 350 22.68 -15.09 -17.07
N TYR A 351 22.48 -13.93 -17.71
CA TYR A 351 21.95 -12.71 -17.07
C TYR A 351 22.75 -12.24 -15.85
N GLU A 352 24.09 -12.22 -15.93
CA GLU A 352 24.94 -11.86 -14.77
C GLU A 352 24.77 -10.42 -14.28
N SER A 353 24.32 -9.51 -15.15
CA SER A 353 23.97 -8.12 -14.81
C SER A 353 22.55 -7.98 -14.24
N SER A 354 21.74 -9.03 -14.23
CA SER A 354 20.37 -8.95 -13.73
C SER A 354 20.36 -9.07 -12.21
N LEU A 355 19.89 -8.01 -11.54
CA LEU A 355 19.68 -8.00 -10.09
C LEU A 355 18.72 -9.14 -9.68
N GLU A 356 17.64 -9.34 -10.43
CA GLU A 356 16.57 -10.27 -10.08
C GLU A 356 17.00 -11.72 -10.21
N VAL A 357 17.71 -12.07 -11.29
CA VAL A 357 18.21 -13.43 -11.51
C VAL A 357 19.22 -13.79 -10.42
N ASN A 358 20.15 -12.88 -10.11
CA ASN A 358 21.15 -13.13 -9.08
C ASN A 358 20.55 -13.20 -7.68
N LEU A 359 19.58 -12.33 -7.36
CA LEU A 359 18.87 -12.40 -6.09
C LEU A 359 18.07 -13.69 -5.95
N ALA A 360 17.30 -14.07 -6.97
CA ALA A 360 16.50 -15.30 -6.97
C ALA A 360 17.37 -16.55 -6.84
N GLY A 361 18.47 -16.63 -7.60
CA GLY A 361 19.43 -17.72 -7.49
C GLY A 361 20.14 -17.75 -6.13
N GLY A 362 20.56 -16.59 -5.63
CA GLY A 362 21.21 -16.46 -4.33
C GLY A 362 20.32 -16.89 -3.16
N MET A 363 19.09 -16.38 -3.14
CA MET A 363 18.10 -16.71 -2.10
C MET A 363 17.61 -18.15 -2.22
N GLY A 364 17.45 -18.67 -3.44
CA GLY A 364 17.06 -20.07 -3.68
C GLY A 364 18.14 -21.04 -3.21
N ALA A 365 19.42 -20.74 -3.45
CA ALA A 365 20.53 -21.53 -2.94
C ALA A 365 20.59 -21.52 -1.40
N LEU A 366 20.36 -20.36 -0.77
CA LEU A 366 20.26 -20.22 0.69
C LEU A 366 19.13 -21.06 1.30
N LEU A 367 17.97 -21.14 0.64
CA LEU A 367 16.85 -21.98 1.09
C LEU A 367 17.25 -23.44 1.26
N PHE A 368 18.22 -23.92 0.46
CA PHE A 368 18.75 -25.29 0.51
C PHE A 368 20.14 -25.37 1.16
N GLU A 369 20.50 -24.38 1.98
CA GLU A 369 21.75 -24.31 2.75
C GLU A 369 23.04 -24.33 1.89
N ASP A 370 22.94 -24.04 0.59
CA ASP A 370 24.11 -23.94 -0.30
C ASP A 370 24.68 -22.52 -0.29
N VAL A 371 25.42 -22.22 0.77
CA VAL A 371 26.06 -20.92 0.98
C VAL A 371 27.06 -20.58 -0.14
N ARG A 372 27.75 -21.58 -0.70
CA ARG A 372 28.75 -21.37 -1.76
C ARG A 372 28.09 -20.91 -3.05
N LEU A 373 27.03 -21.60 -3.48
CA LEU A 373 26.26 -21.19 -4.65
C LEU A 373 25.58 -19.84 -4.41
N SER A 374 25.04 -19.60 -3.22
CA SER A 374 24.43 -18.31 -2.90
C SER A 374 25.41 -17.14 -3.00
N ARG A 375 26.59 -17.30 -2.40
CA ARG A 375 27.68 -16.34 -2.50
C ARG A 375 28.11 -16.13 -3.94
N LEU A 376 28.20 -17.18 -4.75
CA LEU A 376 28.53 -17.07 -6.18
C LEU A 376 27.54 -16.15 -6.91
N PHE A 377 26.23 -16.30 -6.72
CA PHE A 377 25.24 -15.40 -7.30
C PHE A 377 25.41 -13.94 -6.84
N PHE A 378 25.74 -13.70 -5.57
CA PHE A 378 26.06 -12.34 -5.11
C PHE A 378 27.33 -11.80 -5.78
N LEU A 379 28.37 -12.62 -5.94
CA LEU A 379 29.62 -12.21 -6.60
C LEU A 379 29.42 -11.90 -8.08
N ARG A 380 28.53 -12.63 -8.77
CA ARG A 380 28.10 -12.34 -10.15
C ARG A 380 27.46 -10.96 -10.26
N HIS A 381 26.52 -10.64 -9.34
CA HIS A 381 25.93 -9.29 -9.23
C HIS A 381 26.98 -8.23 -8.91
N ARG A 382 27.85 -8.47 -7.92
CA ARG A 382 28.93 -7.55 -7.53
C ARG A 382 29.79 -7.18 -8.73
N ARG A 383 30.21 -8.17 -9.52
CA ARG A 383 31.09 -7.96 -10.68
C ARG A 383 30.49 -7.01 -11.73
N HIS A 384 29.18 -7.08 -11.97
CA HIS A 384 28.55 -6.36 -13.08
C HIS A 384 27.77 -5.11 -12.66
N CYS A 385 27.20 -5.12 -11.46
CA CYS A 385 26.25 -4.11 -11.02
C CYS A 385 26.72 -3.32 -9.81
N ALA A 386 27.65 -3.87 -9.03
CA ALA A 386 28.12 -3.27 -7.78
C ALA A 386 29.61 -3.53 -7.48
N PRO A 387 30.58 -3.16 -8.34
CA PRO A 387 31.98 -3.58 -8.18
C PRO A 387 32.62 -3.17 -6.85
N SER A 388 32.11 -2.08 -6.23
CA SER A 388 32.57 -1.57 -4.94
C SER A 388 31.87 -2.19 -3.73
N ALA A 389 30.84 -3.04 -3.91
CA ALA A 389 30.17 -3.69 -2.80
C ALA A 389 31.14 -4.65 -2.09
N PRO A 390 31.13 -4.73 -0.75
CA PRO A 390 32.00 -5.66 -0.04
C PRO A 390 31.63 -7.12 -0.37
N ASP A 391 32.54 -8.03 -0.06
CA ASP A 391 32.21 -9.46 -0.05
C ASP A 391 31.06 -9.73 0.92
N PRO A 392 30.05 -10.51 0.53
CA PRO A 392 28.93 -10.81 1.41
C PRO A 392 29.30 -11.75 2.55
N GLY A 393 30.50 -12.32 2.58
CA GLY A 393 30.91 -13.31 3.58
C GLY A 393 30.34 -14.69 3.31
N ASP A 394 30.50 -15.59 4.28
CA ASP A 394 30.25 -17.03 4.18
C ASP A 394 29.18 -17.55 5.15
N THR A 395 28.32 -16.66 5.65
CA THR A 395 27.17 -17.04 6.48
C THR A 395 25.85 -16.59 5.85
N PRO A 396 24.75 -17.33 6.03
CA PRO A 396 23.42 -16.94 5.55
C PRO A 396 23.01 -15.53 5.98
N LEU A 397 23.29 -15.17 7.23
CA LEU A 397 23.03 -13.85 7.80
C LEU A 397 23.73 -12.73 7.01
N LEU A 398 25.04 -12.85 6.78
CA LEU A 398 25.81 -11.82 6.09
C LEU A 398 25.39 -11.67 4.62
N ILE A 399 25.05 -12.78 3.95
CA ILE A 399 24.55 -12.75 2.57
C ILE A 399 23.19 -12.04 2.50
N CYS A 400 22.26 -12.33 3.41
CA CYS A 400 20.98 -11.61 3.48
C CYS A 400 21.18 -10.11 3.74
N LEU A 401 22.10 -9.73 4.63
CA LEU A 401 22.41 -8.31 4.90
C LEU A 401 23.05 -7.62 3.70
N ALA A 402 23.92 -8.32 2.96
CA ALA A 402 24.53 -7.78 1.75
C ALA A 402 23.48 -7.52 0.66
N TRP A 403 22.56 -8.48 0.44
CA TRP A 403 21.43 -8.28 -0.48
C TRP A 403 20.48 -7.18 -0.04
N ALA A 404 20.20 -7.06 1.26
CA ALA A 404 19.37 -5.97 1.78
C ALA A 404 19.94 -4.59 1.42
N ARG A 405 21.27 -4.40 1.57
CA ARG A 405 21.94 -3.13 1.20
C ARG A 405 21.87 -2.86 -0.30
N GLU A 406 22.13 -3.89 -1.13
CA GLU A 406 22.03 -3.74 -2.58
C GLU A 406 20.61 -3.39 -3.02
N LEU A 407 19.59 -4.03 -2.46
CA LEU A 407 18.19 -3.73 -2.77
C LEU A 407 17.81 -2.30 -2.38
N GLN A 408 18.35 -1.76 -1.29
CA GLN A 408 18.16 -0.34 -0.96
C GLN A 408 18.84 0.59 -1.96
N ARG A 409 20.05 0.25 -2.44
CA ARG A 409 20.76 1.02 -3.48
C ARG A 409 19.93 1.10 -4.78
N PHE A 410 19.23 0.03 -5.14
CA PHE A 410 18.29 -0.03 -6.26
C PHE A 410 16.87 0.47 -5.92
N ARG A 411 16.64 1.07 -4.74
CA ARG A 411 15.33 1.56 -4.28
C ARG A 411 14.23 0.48 -4.24
N ARG A 412 14.60 -0.79 -4.06
CA ARG A 412 13.70 -1.94 -3.87
C ARG A 412 13.54 -2.28 -2.39
N VAL A 413 13.07 -1.30 -1.62
CA VAL A 413 12.98 -1.42 -0.15
C VAL A 413 11.84 -2.36 0.26
N PHE A 414 10.70 -2.27 -0.43
CA PHE A 414 9.47 -3.02 -0.14
C PHE A 414 8.89 -3.65 -1.41
N ARG A 415 8.03 -4.65 -1.22
CA ARG A 415 7.06 -5.14 -2.22
C ARG A 415 5.65 -4.83 -1.73
N PRO A 416 5.11 -3.63 -2.03
CA PRO A 416 3.83 -3.21 -1.48
C PRO A 416 2.71 -4.18 -1.87
N GLY A 417 1.88 -4.53 -0.88
CA GLY A 417 0.79 -5.50 -1.03
C GLY A 417 1.16 -6.98 -0.98
N PHE A 418 2.46 -7.33 -1.03
CA PHE A 418 2.92 -8.71 -0.89
C PHE A 418 3.24 -9.04 0.57
N VAL A 419 2.62 -10.10 1.10
CA VAL A 419 2.88 -10.58 2.46
C VAL A 419 3.97 -11.65 2.41
N PHE A 420 5.18 -11.26 2.80
CA PHE A 420 6.33 -12.17 2.80
C PHE A 420 6.25 -13.21 3.92
N ASN A 421 6.60 -14.45 3.59
CA ASN A 421 6.73 -15.54 4.54
C ASN A 421 8.11 -16.19 4.35
N PRO A 422 9.06 -16.02 5.30
CA PRO A 422 10.43 -16.51 5.15
C PRO A 422 10.56 -18.04 5.04
N ARG A 423 9.50 -18.78 5.39
CA ARG A 423 9.46 -20.24 5.27
C ARG A 423 8.94 -20.73 3.93
N LYS A 424 8.29 -19.86 3.15
CA LYS A 424 7.65 -20.21 1.88
C LYS A 424 8.24 -19.48 0.70
N HIS A 425 8.58 -18.21 0.86
CA HIS A 425 8.95 -17.30 -0.22
C HIS A 425 10.45 -17.01 -0.19
N LEU A 426 11.00 -16.68 -1.36
CA LEU A 426 12.35 -16.13 -1.44
C LEU A 426 12.30 -14.61 -1.29
N PRO A 427 13.25 -13.97 -0.59
CA PRO A 427 13.32 -12.50 -0.57
C PRO A 427 13.42 -11.88 -1.98
N ALA A 428 12.80 -10.70 -2.14
CA ALA A 428 12.83 -9.89 -3.37
C ALA A 428 12.93 -8.37 -3.08
N SER A 429 13.01 -7.97 -1.81
CA SER A 429 13.17 -6.59 -1.35
C SER A 429 14.04 -6.54 -0.10
N SER A 430 14.54 -5.33 0.23
CA SER A 430 15.40 -5.15 1.40
C SER A 430 14.74 -5.61 2.69
N LEU A 431 13.45 -5.28 2.90
CA LEU A 431 12.74 -5.69 4.10
C LEU A 431 12.66 -7.22 4.22
N GLU A 432 12.38 -7.91 3.11
CA GLU A 432 12.29 -9.38 3.10
C GLU A 432 13.63 -10.04 3.38
N CYS A 433 14.74 -9.48 2.87
CA CYS A 433 16.09 -9.95 3.21
C CYS A 433 16.40 -9.74 4.71
N LEU A 434 15.95 -8.64 5.31
CA LEU A 434 16.14 -8.39 6.75
C LEU A 434 15.27 -9.31 7.61
N VAL A 435 14.02 -9.56 7.20
CA VAL A 435 13.16 -10.56 7.86
C VAL A 435 13.81 -11.94 7.79
N GLN A 436 14.34 -12.34 6.62
CA GLN A 436 15.07 -13.60 6.47
C GLN A 436 16.33 -13.64 7.35
N ALA A 437 17.09 -12.54 7.40
CA ALA A 437 18.26 -12.41 8.27
C ALA A 437 17.90 -12.61 9.76
N SER A 438 16.75 -12.08 10.20
CA SER A 438 16.27 -12.24 11.57
C SER A 438 15.89 -13.68 11.94
N GLU A 439 15.57 -14.52 10.96
CA GLU A 439 15.34 -15.96 11.21
C GLU A 439 16.65 -16.71 11.46
N PHE A 440 17.76 -16.26 10.85
CA PHE A 440 19.09 -16.86 11.05
C PHE A 440 19.74 -16.43 12.37
N ASP A 441 19.54 -15.18 12.79
CA ASP A 441 20.00 -14.68 14.08
C ASP A 441 18.96 -13.72 14.72
N PRO A 442 18.01 -14.26 15.50
CA PRO A 442 16.97 -13.47 16.17
C PRO A 442 17.51 -12.54 17.27
N GLN A 443 18.77 -12.68 17.68
CA GLN A 443 19.39 -11.84 18.70
C GLN A 443 20.10 -10.62 18.11
N ASN A 444 20.22 -10.55 16.79
CA ASN A 444 20.98 -9.53 16.09
C ASN A 444 20.29 -8.16 16.09
N THR A 445 20.72 -7.25 16.96
CA THR A 445 20.12 -5.91 17.04
C THR A 445 20.32 -5.05 15.78
N ASP A 446 21.37 -5.29 14.99
CA ASP A 446 21.62 -4.52 13.77
C ASP A 446 20.54 -4.77 12.70
N VAL A 447 20.05 -6.00 12.60
CA VAL A 447 18.93 -6.36 11.72
C VAL A 447 17.68 -5.53 12.07
N TYR A 448 17.30 -5.52 13.35
CA TYR A 448 16.12 -4.77 13.79
C TYR A 448 16.31 -3.26 13.69
N ARG A 449 17.52 -2.75 13.92
CA ARG A 449 17.82 -1.32 13.75
C ARG A 449 17.66 -0.91 12.29
N GLU A 450 18.12 -1.75 11.38
CA GLU A 450 17.97 -1.52 9.94
C GLU A 450 16.50 -1.63 9.50
N MET A 451 15.75 -2.62 10.00
CA MET A 451 14.30 -2.73 9.77
C MET A 451 13.58 -1.46 10.25
N ALA A 452 13.83 -1.03 11.50
CA ALA A 452 13.23 0.18 12.06
C ALA A 452 13.55 1.44 11.23
N ARG A 453 14.78 1.53 10.71
CA ARG A 453 15.24 2.64 9.87
C ARG A 453 14.53 2.69 8.52
N ILE A 454 14.40 1.57 7.81
CA ILE A 454 13.73 1.56 6.50
C ILE A 454 12.22 1.76 6.63
N LEU A 455 11.60 1.18 7.67
CA LEU A 455 10.16 1.32 7.94
C LEU A 455 9.78 2.72 8.41
N ALA A 456 10.74 3.55 8.82
CA ALA A 456 10.48 4.94 9.22
C ALA A 456 10.09 5.87 8.05
N ARG A 457 10.40 5.46 6.81
CA ARG A 457 10.29 6.33 5.62
C ARG A 457 8.87 6.43 5.06
N ASP A 458 8.06 5.38 5.26
CA ASP A 458 6.72 5.27 4.67
C ASP A 458 5.68 5.01 5.76
N SER A 459 4.50 5.62 5.62
CA SER A 459 3.34 5.36 6.48
C SER A 459 2.76 3.97 6.25
N GLY A 460 2.12 3.38 7.27
CA GLY A 460 1.42 2.08 7.17
C GLY A 460 2.26 0.88 7.59
N TRP A 461 3.54 1.08 7.89
CA TRP A 461 4.43 0.07 8.46
C TRP A 461 4.57 0.14 9.99
N ASP A 462 3.80 1.03 10.63
CA ASP A 462 3.97 1.39 12.04
C ASP A 462 3.85 0.16 12.97
N GLY A 463 2.94 -0.77 12.68
CA GLY A 463 2.82 -2.01 13.45
C GLY A 463 4.08 -2.88 13.43
N LEU A 464 4.76 -2.99 12.28
CA LEU A 464 6.02 -3.74 12.18
C LEU A 464 7.19 -2.95 12.78
N ARG A 465 7.21 -1.63 12.57
CA ARG A 465 8.23 -0.73 13.13
C ARG A 465 8.20 -0.74 14.66
N LEU A 466 7.01 -0.73 15.27
CA LEU A 466 6.83 -0.84 16.73
C LEU A 466 7.45 -2.12 17.27
N LYS A 467 7.28 -3.27 16.60
CA LYS A 467 7.89 -4.54 17.02
C LYS A 467 9.42 -4.44 17.03
N ALA A 468 10.01 -3.88 15.98
CA ALA A 468 11.46 -3.71 15.91
C ALA A 468 11.98 -2.73 16.97
N LEU A 469 11.33 -1.57 17.14
CA LEU A 469 11.74 -0.56 18.12
C LEU A 469 11.58 -1.04 19.57
N SER A 470 10.48 -1.74 19.87
CA SER A 470 10.26 -2.33 21.20
C SER A 470 11.32 -3.39 21.54
N TYR A 471 11.70 -4.21 20.56
CA TYR A 471 12.78 -5.18 20.75
C TYR A 471 14.13 -4.52 21.08
N LEU A 472 14.43 -3.40 20.40
CA LEU A 472 15.67 -2.63 20.58
C LEU A 472 15.67 -1.88 21.92
N SER A 473 14.58 -1.18 22.27
CA SER A 473 14.51 -0.37 23.50
C SER A 473 14.67 -1.21 24.77
N LEU A 474 14.20 -2.46 24.77
CA LEU A 474 14.37 -3.39 25.90
C LEU A 474 15.84 -3.76 26.16
N ARG A 475 16.69 -3.77 25.12
CA ARG A 475 18.11 -4.13 25.18
C ARG A 475 19.01 -2.92 25.38
N GLU A 476 18.66 -1.79 24.80
CA GLU A 476 19.42 -0.54 24.88
C GLU A 476 18.68 0.50 25.75
N ARG A 477 18.42 0.16 27.01
CA ARG A 477 17.58 0.99 27.91
C ARG A 477 18.10 2.42 28.11
N ALA A 478 19.43 2.62 28.03
CA ALA A 478 20.04 3.94 28.14
C ALA A 478 20.03 4.74 26.82
N ASN A 479 19.56 4.15 25.70
CA ASN A 479 19.52 4.84 24.42
C ASN A 479 18.19 5.60 24.26
N TRP A 480 18.11 6.79 24.85
CA TRP A 480 16.92 7.63 24.80
C TRP A 480 16.42 7.94 23.38
N ARG A 481 17.30 7.89 22.36
CA ARG A 481 16.90 8.14 20.97
C ARG A 481 16.00 7.03 20.45
N LEU A 482 16.30 5.77 20.77
CA LEU A 482 15.47 4.63 20.38
C LEU A 482 14.11 4.69 21.08
N THR A 483 14.09 5.03 22.37
CA THR A 483 12.87 5.20 23.15
C THR A 483 12.02 6.36 22.62
N LEU A 484 12.64 7.48 22.20
CA LEU A 484 11.94 8.58 21.54
C LEU A 484 11.28 8.12 20.23
N GLU A 485 12.00 7.40 19.37
CA GLU A 485 11.43 6.87 18.12
C GLU A 485 10.28 5.89 18.38
N LEU A 486 10.39 5.07 19.45
CA LEU A 486 9.31 4.18 19.89
C LEU A 486 8.09 4.98 20.34
N GLY A 487 8.28 6.02 21.14
CA GLY A 487 7.22 6.91 21.60
C GLY A 487 6.50 7.63 20.45
N ALA A 488 7.25 8.24 19.54
CA ALA A 488 6.70 8.89 18.35
C ALA A 488 5.94 7.91 17.44
N THR A 489 6.48 6.70 17.23
CA THR A 489 5.80 5.66 16.43
C THR A 489 4.51 5.19 17.12
N ASN A 490 4.47 5.12 18.45
CA ASN A 490 3.25 4.82 19.20
C ASN A 490 2.19 5.91 18.98
N CYS A 491 2.55 7.19 19.04
CA CYS A 491 1.64 8.31 18.76
C CYS A 491 1.07 8.22 17.33
N ARG A 492 1.92 7.95 16.33
CA ARG A 492 1.48 7.73 14.93
C ARG A 492 0.55 6.53 14.77
N ALA A 493 0.74 5.48 15.58
CA ALA A 493 -0.09 4.27 15.58
C ALA A 493 -1.32 4.35 16.52
N PHE A 494 -1.72 5.57 16.94
CA PHE A 494 -2.86 5.82 17.83
C PHE A 494 -2.72 5.27 19.25
N ARG A 495 -1.53 4.81 19.65
CA ARG A 495 -1.19 4.40 21.02
C ARG A 495 -0.66 5.61 21.80
N VAL A 496 -1.44 6.69 21.83
CA VAL A 496 -0.95 8.00 22.29
C VAL A 496 -0.48 7.97 23.74
N ARG A 497 -1.22 7.33 24.66
CA ARG A 497 -0.81 7.21 26.07
C ARG A 497 0.54 6.51 26.22
N GLN A 498 0.69 5.35 25.60
CA GLN A 498 1.95 4.60 25.62
C GLN A 498 3.07 5.41 24.95
N GLY A 499 2.75 6.14 23.88
CA GLY A 499 3.71 7.04 23.24
C GLY A 499 4.22 8.13 24.18
N LEU A 500 3.33 8.78 24.93
CA LEU A 500 3.70 9.80 25.91
C LEU A 500 4.54 9.22 27.06
N GLU A 501 4.20 8.04 27.56
CA GLU A 501 4.97 7.33 28.60
C GLU A 501 6.42 7.05 28.14
N GLU A 502 6.59 6.52 26.92
CA GLU A 502 7.91 6.26 26.32
C GLU A 502 8.68 7.57 26.09
N LEU A 503 8.01 8.65 25.67
CA LEU A 503 8.63 9.95 25.48
C LEU A 503 9.09 10.60 26.79
N LEU A 504 8.33 10.45 27.88
CA LEU A 504 8.74 10.90 29.21
C LEU A 504 9.97 10.12 29.69
N ALA A 505 9.96 8.79 29.56
CA ALA A 505 11.11 7.96 29.92
C ALA A 505 12.36 8.31 29.08
N ALA A 506 12.18 8.54 27.78
CA ALA A 506 13.25 9.00 26.89
C ALA A 506 13.80 10.38 27.32
N ARG A 507 12.93 11.32 27.69
CA ARG A 507 13.35 12.64 28.18
C ARG A 507 14.16 12.52 29.48
N GLU A 508 13.69 11.72 30.44
CA GLU A 508 14.40 11.51 31.71
C GLU A 508 15.80 10.93 31.50
N GLU A 509 15.95 9.95 30.61
CA GLU A 509 17.26 9.39 30.24
C GLU A 509 18.12 10.44 29.52
N ALA A 510 17.55 11.23 28.60
CA ALA A 510 18.26 12.32 27.95
C ALA A 510 18.75 13.37 28.94
N LEU A 511 17.93 13.72 29.94
CA LEU A 511 18.27 14.65 31.03
C LEU A 511 19.42 14.09 31.87
N ARG A 512 19.38 12.81 32.26
CA ARG A 512 20.47 12.14 32.98
C ARG A 512 21.79 12.17 32.20
N GLN A 513 21.73 12.23 30.87
CA GLN A 513 22.89 12.34 29.99
C GLN A 513 23.28 13.77 29.61
N GLY A 514 22.59 14.79 30.13
CA GLY A 514 22.83 16.20 29.77
C GLY A 514 22.46 16.53 28.31
N GLN A 515 21.49 15.82 27.73
CA GLN A 515 21.10 15.90 26.31
C GLN A 515 19.63 16.29 26.10
N GLU A 516 18.98 16.93 27.07
CA GLU A 516 17.57 17.31 26.97
C GLU A 516 17.27 18.21 25.74
N ASP A 517 18.11 19.19 25.44
CA ASP A 517 17.94 20.04 24.24
C ASP A 517 18.02 19.25 22.92
N ARG A 518 18.75 18.12 22.92
CA ARG A 518 18.79 17.21 21.76
C ARG A 518 17.53 16.37 21.69
N PHE A 519 16.94 16.00 22.83
CA PHE A 519 15.65 15.32 22.89
C PHE A 519 14.57 16.21 22.26
N TRP A 520 14.43 17.46 22.71
CA TRP A 520 13.38 18.36 22.19
C TRP A 520 13.50 18.63 20.70
N ARG A 521 14.70 18.93 20.20
CA ARG A 521 14.94 19.12 18.75
C ARG A 521 14.61 17.87 17.94
N ARG A 522 14.82 16.67 18.50
CA ARG A 522 14.49 15.42 17.81
C ARG A 522 13.00 15.14 17.84
N LEU A 523 12.31 15.46 18.94
CA LEU A 523 10.85 15.33 19.03
C LEU A 523 10.15 16.26 18.05
N GLU A 524 10.63 17.49 17.88
CA GLU A 524 10.08 18.47 16.92
C GLU A 524 10.01 17.93 15.49
N ALA A 525 10.99 17.11 15.07
CA ALA A 525 10.97 16.45 13.75
C ALA A 525 9.87 15.38 13.60
N HIS A 526 9.28 14.92 14.71
CA HIS A 526 8.15 13.97 14.73
C HIS A 526 6.82 14.62 15.15
N ASP A 527 6.85 15.88 15.59
CA ASP A 527 5.73 16.62 16.18
C ASP A 527 5.60 18.01 15.51
N GLU A 528 5.39 18.01 14.19
CA GLU A 528 5.33 19.24 13.37
C GLU A 528 4.30 20.25 13.92
N SER A 529 3.21 19.78 14.52
CA SER A 529 2.16 20.61 15.09
C SER A 529 2.39 21.00 16.54
N GLY A 530 3.41 20.45 17.21
CA GLY A 530 3.68 20.67 18.64
C GLY A 530 2.67 20.02 19.60
N ARG A 531 1.74 19.21 19.09
CA ARG A 531 0.64 18.64 19.88
C ARG A 531 1.12 17.55 20.84
N ILE A 532 2.11 16.75 20.44
CA ILE A 532 2.70 15.75 21.34
C ILE A 532 3.42 16.48 22.48
N ARG A 533 4.18 17.53 22.19
CA ARG A 533 4.86 18.37 23.17
C ARG A 533 3.87 19.04 24.13
N ASP A 534 2.75 19.56 23.64
CA ASP A 534 1.69 20.12 24.48
C ASP A 534 1.13 19.07 25.45
N LEU A 535 0.91 17.83 24.98
CA LEU A 535 0.42 16.73 25.82
C LEU A 535 1.44 16.27 26.89
N LEU A 536 2.74 16.47 26.65
CA LEU A 536 3.78 16.18 27.63
C LEU A 536 3.88 17.24 28.75
N ARG A 537 3.44 18.48 28.49
CA ARG A 537 3.63 19.62 29.40
C ARG A 537 3.11 19.37 30.83
N PRO A 538 1.90 18.83 31.06
CA PRO A 538 1.38 18.65 32.42
C PRO A 538 2.23 17.70 33.29
N ALA A 539 2.91 16.73 32.67
CA ALA A 539 3.79 15.80 33.36
C ALA A 539 5.18 16.39 33.65
N ILE A 540 5.57 17.43 32.91
CA ILE A 540 6.89 18.06 33.00
C ILE A 540 6.86 19.30 33.92
N ASP A 541 5.76 20.03 33.89
CA ASP A 541 5.51 21.19 34.76
C ASP A 541 4.09 21.07 35.36
N PRO A 542 3.94 20.33 36.48
CA PRO A 542 2.65 20.19 37.14
C PRO A 542 2.13 21.50 37.78
N GLY A 543 2.90 22.61 37.73
CA GLY A 543 2.58 23.89 38.37
C GLY A 543 1.74 24.87 37.53
N THR A 544 1.50 24.62 36.24
CA THR A 544 0.86 25.62 35.34
C THR A 544 -0.65 25.44 35.11
N HIS A 545 -1.33 24.55 35.83
CA HIS A 545 -2.80 24.42 35.82
C HIS A 545 -3.44 24.75 37.18
N ALA A 546 -3.00 25.84 37.80
CA ALA A 546 -3.75 26.54 38.83
C ALA A 546 -3.93 28.01 38.41
N THR A 547 -4.88 28.26 37.50
CA THR A 547 -5.69 29.50 37.45
C THR A 547 -6.83 29.36 36.45
#